data_AF-A0A7W6KYM2-F1
#
_entry.id   AF-A0A7W6KYM2-F1
#
_cell.length_a   1.000
_cell.length_b   1.000
_cell.length_c   1.000
_cell.angle_alpha   90.00
_cell.angle_beta   90.00
_cell.angle_gamma   90.00
#
_symmetry.space_group_name_H-M   'P 1'
#
loop_
_entity.id
_entity.type
_entity.pdbx_description
1 polymer ?
#
loop_
_entity_poly.entity_id
_entity_poly.type
_entity_poly.pdbx_seq_one_letter_code
_entity_poly.pdbx_strand_id
1 'polypeptide(L)'
;MEMKQLRMTADAITRFATVVLVFLSGCHGDQGATTLSERYGVCANLPPRASYRSDAPGPDFDVGILSAKNISLEVFIGGHPRFSHKVMRAGVKTTDGFNLLGKEVSDNREKLLFAYNRGGKEGPVYVMFMASDLSKVEKILTKKNLLFSCIGLKGQGYLKN
;
A
#
# COMPACT_ATOMS: atom_id res chain seq x y z
N MET A 1 1.76 -80.52 6.67
CA MET A 1 3.21 -80.57 6.98
C MET A 1 3.91 -79.66 5.98
N GLU A 2 4.66 -78.71 6.52
CA GLU A 2 5.74 -77.92 5.93
C GLU A 2 5.60 -77.12 4.62
N MET A 3 5.94 -75.84 4.81
CA MET A 3 6.38 -74.83 3.87
C MET A 3 7.36 -75.31 2.80
N LYS A 4 7.32 -74.66 1.62
CA LYS A 4 8.55 -74.05 1.07
C LYS A 4 8.24 -72.82 0.21
N GLN A 5 8.80 -71.73 0.71
CA GLN A 5 8.93 -70.41 0.11
C GLN A 5 10.03 -70.41 -0.97
N LEU A 6 10.04 -69.32 -1.76
CA LEU A 6 11.10 -68.79 -2.63
C LEU A 6 11.17 -69.32 -4.08
N ARG A 7 10.84 -68.44 -5.04
CA ARG A 7 11.86 -67.60 -5.70
C ARG A 7 11.25 -66.52 -6.60
N MET A 8 11.88 -65.35 -6.50
CA MET A 8 11.66 -64.11 -7.24
C MET A 8 11.91 -64.28 -8.75
N THR A 9 11.12 -63.56 -9.55
CA THR A 9 11.55 -62.78 -10.72
C THR A 9 10.51 -61.67 -10.88
N ALA A 10 10.73 -60.48 -10.34
CA ALA A 10 11.39 -59.37 -11.06
C ALA A 10 10.81 -59.22 -12.46
N ASP A 11 9.79 -58.38 -12.65
CA ASP A 11 9.91 -57.22 -13.53
C ASP A 11 8.63 -56.39 -13.61
N ALA A 12 8.81 -55.15 -14.08
CA ALA A 12 7.79 -54.18 -14.49
C ALA A 12 7.08 -53.38 -13.39
N ILE A 13 7.92 -52.60 -12.70
CA ILE A 13 7.64 -51.24 -12.23
C ILE A 13 6.70 -50.51 -13.19
N THR A 14 5.47 -50.19 -12.77
CA THR A 14 4.73 -49.05 -13.34
C THR A 14 4.14 -48.22 -12.20
N ARG A 15 4.79 -47.07 -12.05
CA ARG A 15 4.59 -46.00 -11.08
C ARG A 15 3.21 -45.36 -11.22
N PHE A 16 2.43 -45.32 -10.15
CA PHE A 16 1.42 -44.27 -9.94
C PHE A 16 1.39 -43.88 -8.46
N ALA A 17 2.40 -43.12 -8.06
CA ALA A 17 2.40 -42.37 -6.80
C ALA A 17 2.23 -40.90 -7.15
N THR A 18 0.98 -40.43 -7.21
CA THR A 18 0.67 -39.00 -7.27
C THR A 18 0.32 -38.54 -5.85
N VAL A 19 1.36 -38.15 -5.12
CA VAL A 19 1.26 -37.36 -3.90
C VAL A 19 0.74 -35.97 -4.31
N VAL A 20 -0.55 -35.71 -4.12
CA VAL A 20 -1.07 -34.33 -4.22
C VAL A 20 -0.75 -33.65 -2.90
N LEU A 21 0.47 -33.09 -2.86
CA LEU A 21 0.93 -32.14 -1.87
C LEU A 21 0.15 -30.84 -2.11
N VAL A 22 -0.98 -30.64 -1.43
CA VAL A 22 -1.65 -29.33 -1.43
C VAL A 22 -0.76 -28.39 -0.65
N PHE A 23 0.04 -27.63 -1.40
CA PHE A 23 0.86 -26.54 -0.90
C PHE A 23 -0.01 -25.61 -0.05
N LEU A 24 0.32 -25.53 1.23
CA LEU A 24 0.05 -24.37 2.06
C LEU A 24 0.75 -23.19 1.38
N SER A 25 0.04 -22.50 0.48
CA SER A 25 0.40 -21.17 0.03
C SER A 25 0.15 -20.22 1.19
N GLY A 26 1.03 -20.27 2.19
CA GLY A 26 1.21 -19.15 3.10
C GLY A 26 1.62 -17.97 2.23
N CYS A 27 0.73 -17.00 2.07
CA CYS A 27 1.10 -15.66 1.62
C CYS A 27 2.11 -15.09 2.62
N HIS A 28 3.39 -15.44 2.47
CA HIS A 28 4.46 -14.56 2.85
C HIS A 28 4.41 -13.39 1.87
N GLY A 29 3.53 -12.43 2.17
CA GLY A 29 3.51 -11.15 1.48
C GLY A 29 4.84 -10.48 1.72
N ASP A 30 5.73 -10.59 0.75
CA ASP A 30 6.87 -9.69 0.59
C ASP A 30 6.32 -8.27 0.76
N GLN A 31 6.91 -7.51 1.67
CA GLN A 31 6.49 -6.14 2.00
C GLN A 31 6.89 -5.22 0.85
N GLY A 32 6.16 -5.32 -0.26
CA GLY A 32 6.29 -4.47 -1.44
C GLY A 32 5.61 -3.13 -1.24
N ALA A 33 6.05 -2.16 -2.04
CA ALA A 33 5.38 -0.88 -2.21
C ALA A 33 3.87 -1.09 -2.49
N THR A 34 3.00 -0.49 -1.68
CA THR A 34 1.55 -0.51 -1.94
C THR A 34 1.17 0.70 -2.79
N THR A 35 0.59 0.48 -3.97
CA THR A 35 0.07 1.57 -4.79
C THR A 35 -1.20 2.13 -4.15
N LEU A 36 -1.19 3.44 -3.85
CA LEU A 36 -2.36 4.15 -3.34
C LEU A 36 -3.18 4.79 -4.46
N SER A 37 -2.49 5.32 -5.48
CA SER A 37 -3.12 5.91 -6.66
C SER A 37 -2.23 5.71 -7.87
N GLU A 38 -2.74 5.02 -8.89
CA GLU A 38 -2.08 4.96 -10.20
C GLU A 38 -2.14 6.31 -10.91
N ARG A 39 -3.29 6.98 -10.87
CA ARG A 39 -3.53 8.26 -11.55
C ARG A 39 -2.52 9.33 -11.14
N TYR A 40 -2.24 9.44 -9.85
CA TYR A 40 -1.30 10.44 -9.32
C TYR A 40 0.08 9.85 -9.03
N GLY A 41 0.29 8.55 -9.29
CA GLY A 41 1.54 7.85 -9.08
C GLY A 41 2.04 7.89 -7.63
N VAL A 42 1.14 7.63 -6.69
CA VAL A 42 1.41 7.65 -5.24
C VAL A 42 1.47 6.23 -4.71
N CYS A 43 2.56 5.90 -4.03
CA CYS A 43 2.76 4.62 -3.36
C CYS A 43 3.14 4.82 -1.89
N ALA A 44 2.93 3.76 -1.10
CA ALA A 44 3.25 3.77 0.32
C ALA A 44 3.95 2.51 0.81
N ASN A 45 4.89 2.70 1.74
CA ASN A 45 5.55 1.64 2.48
C ASN A 45 4.74 1.36 3.75
N LEU A 46 3.66 0.59 3.59
CA LEU A 46 2.77 0.29 4.70
C LEU A 46 3.46 -0.56 5.78
N PRO A 47 3.23 -0.28 7.07
CA PRO A 47 3.76 -1.13 8.12
C PRO A 47 3.12 -2.53 8.06
N PRO A 48 3.74 -3.54 8.69
CA PRO A 48 3.14 -4.86 8.78
C PRO A 48 1.70 -4.81 9.31
N ARG A 49 0.81 -5.61 8.70
CA ARG A 49 -0.63 -5.69 9.03
C ARG A 49 -1.45 -4.43 8.71
N ALA A 50 -0.87 -3.41 8.09
CA ALA A 50 -1.67 -2.37 7.47
C ALA A 50 -2.11 -2.80 6.07
N SER A 51 -3.28 -2.35 5.66
CA SER A 51 -3.86 -2.63 4.34
C SER A 51 -4.49 -1.38 3.77
N TYR A 52 -4.39 -1.22 2.46
CA TYR A 52 -5.06 -0.16 1.73
C TYR A 52 -6.06 -0.76 0.74
N ARG A 53 -7.23 -0.11 0.64
CA ARG A 53 -8.25 -0.43 -0.35
C ARG A 53 -8.65 0.86 -1.05
N SER A 54 -8.51 0.92 -2.36
CA SER A 54 -9.05 2.02 -3.16
C SER A 54 -10.59 1.96 -3.16
N ASP A 55 -11.20 3.13 -3.15
CA ASP A 55 -12.62 3.34 -3.37
C ASP A 55 -12.86 3.94 -4.76
N ALA A 56 -14.13 4.15 -5.12
CA ALA A 56 -14.48 4.82 -6.36
C ALA A 56 -13.82 6.21 -6.41
N PRO A 57 -13.07 6.54 -7.48
CA PRO A 57 -12.43 7.84 -7.59
C PRO A 57 -13.47 8.95 -7.77
N GLY A 58 -13.15 10.12 -7.23
CA GLY A 58 -13.83 11.37 -7.58
C GLY A 58 -13.28 11.97 -8.88
N PRO A 59 -13.93 13.03 -9.40
CA PRO A 59 -13.53 13.66 -10.66
C PRO A 59 -12.05 14.10 -10.63
N ASP A 60 -11.62 14.73 -9.54
CA ASP A 60 -10.28 15.34 -9.42
C ASP A 60 -9.46 14.80 -8.23
N PHE A 61 -9.90 13.69 -7.63
CA PHE A 61 -9.20 13.04 -6.52
C PHE A 61 -9.50 11.54 -6.46
N ASP A 62 -8.52 10.74 -6.02
CA ASP A 62 -8.73 9.33 -5.67
C ASP A 62 -9.02 9.24 -4.17
N VAL A 63 -9.84 8.26 -3.79
CA VAL A 63 -10.21 7.98 -2.41
C VAL A 63 -9.85 6.53 -2.08
N GLY A 64 -9.49 6.27 -0.84
CA GLY A 64 -9.47 4.91 -0.32
C GLY A 64 -9.43 4.86 1.20
N ILE A 65 -9.42 3.66 1.72
CA ILE A 65 -9.37 3.37 3.15
C ILE A 65 -8.04 2.71 3.48
N LEU A 66 -7.31 3.30 4.43
CA LEU A 66 -6.14 2.69 5.05
C LEU A 66 -6.55 2.14 6.41
N SER A 67 -6.31 0.85 6.64
CA SER A 67 -6.48 0.22 7.95
C SER A 67 -5.11 -0.03 8.57
N ALA A 68 -4.88 0.48 9.78
CA ALA A 68 -3.66 0.29 10.54
C ALA A 68 -3.93 0.37 12.05
N LYS A 69 -3.32 -0.50 12.86
CA LYS A 69 -3.48 -0.53 14.33
C LYS A 69 -4.95 -0.46 14.80
N ASN A 70 -5.82 -1.24 14.16
CA ASN A 70 -7.28 -1.28 14.45
C ASN A 70 -8.01 0.06 14.24
N ILE A 71 -7.43 0.98 13.47
CA ILE A 71 -8.10 2.19 13.00
C ILE A 71 -8.25 2.09 11.49
N SER A 72 -9.39 2.57 10.99
CA SER A 72 -9.61 2.83 9.57
C SER A 72 -9.64 4.33 9.35
N LEU A 73 -8.88 4.80 8.38
CA LEU A 73 -8.78 6.20 8.02
C LEU A 73 -8.98 6.37 6.51
N GLU A 74 -9.57 7.49 6.14
CA GLU A 74 -9.77 7.86 4.74
C GLU A 74 -8.49 8.49 4.20
N VAL A 75 -8.17 8.17 2.95
CA VAL A 75 -7.05 8.71 2.20
C VAL A 75 -7.60 9.42 0.98
N PHE A 76 -7.28 10.70 0.81
CA PHE A 76 -7.61 11.48 -0.39
C PHE A 76 -6.32 11.85 -1.12
N ILE A 77 -6.29 11.64 -2.44
CA ILE A 77 -5.10 11.86 -3.25
C ILE A 77 -5.47 12.68 -4.47
N GLY A 78 -4.78 13.79 -4.74
CA GLY A 78 -5.04 14.59 -5.94
C GLY A 78 -4.49 16.01 -5.89
N GLY A 79 -5.05 16.88 -6.74
CA GLY A 79 -4.58 18.26 -6.91
C GLY A 79 -5.03 19.22 -5.80
N HIS A 80 -6.12 18.92 -5.09
CA HIS A 80 -6.59 19.73 -3.94
C HIS A 80 -7.67 19.00 -3.11
N PRO A 81 -7.32 18.13 -2.15
CA PRO A 81 -8.29 17.66 -1.17
C PRO A 81 -8.79 18.86 -0.32
N ARG A 82 -10.07 18.86 0.09
CA ARG A 82 -10.66 19.93 0.93
C ARG A 82 -9.89 20.06 2.25
N PHE A 83 -8.95 21.00 2.31
CA PHE A 83 -8.11 21.33 3.46
C PHE A 83 -8.05 22.85 3.60
N SER A 84 -7.91 23.38 4.83
CA SER A 84 -8.02 24.83 5.02
C SER A 84 -6.97 25.63 4.22
N HIS A 85 -7.40 26.72 3.59
CA HIS A 85 -6.53 27.61 2.81
C HIS A 85 -5.39 28.22 3.66
N LYS A 86 -5.48 28.21 4.99
CA LYS A 86 -4.49 28.80 5.91
C LYS A 86 -3.14 28.06 5.83
N VAL A 87 -3.17 26.74 5.68
CA VAL A 87 -1.95 25.91 5.57
C VAL A 87 -1.37 25.96 4.15
N MET A 88 -2.19 26.21 3.14
CA MET A 88 -1.76 26.23 1.74
C MET A 88 -1.02 27.51 1.32
N ARG A 89 -1.16 28.61 2.06
CA ARG A 89 -0.55 29.91 1.73
C ARG A 89 0.98 29.92 1.74
N ALA A 90 1.63 28.92 2.33
CA ALA A 90 3.09 28.87 2.39
C ALA A 90 3.76 28.49 1.05
N GLY A 91 2.99 27.95 0.09
CA GLY A 91 3.53 27.44 -1.18
C GLY A 91 4.36 26.17 -0.98
N VAL A 92 4.12 25.15 -1.79
CA VAL A 92 4.93 23.92 -1.76
C VAL A 92 6.11 24.14 -2.70
N LYS A 93 7.28 24.49 -2.15
CA LYS A 93 8.54 24.50 -2.92
C LYS A 93 8.76 23.10 -3.52
N THR A 94 9.48 23.02 -4.63
CA THR A 94 9.97 21.72 -5.14
C THR A 94 10.73 21.03 -4.01
N THR A 95 10.38 19.77 -3.74
CA THR A 95 10.95 18.99 -2.65
C THR A 95 11.38 17.62 -3.18
N ASP A 96 12.19 16.88 -2.43
CA ASP A 96 12.67 15.55 -2.85
C ASP A 96 11.64 14.42 -2.60
N GLY A 97 10.41 14.76 -2.21
CA GLY A 97 9.35 13.79 -1.92
C GLY A 97 8.16 14.39 -1.18
N PHE A 98 7.32 13.52 -0.62
CA PHE A 98 6.17 13.95 0.17
C PHE A 98 6.59 14.55 1.50
N ASN A 99 6.12 15.76 1.78
CA ASN A 99 6.36 16.46 3.03
C ASN A 99 5.04 16.80 3.71
N LEU A 100 5.01 16.70 5.05
CA LEU A 100 3.88 17.14 5.85
C LEU A 100 3.77 18.66 5.77
N LEU A 101 2.65 19.14 5.22
CA LEU A 101 2.35 20.58 5.15
C LEU A 101 1.64 21.08 6.40
N GLY A 102 0.80 20.24 7.01
CA GLY A 102 0.08 20.65 8.20
C GLY A 102 -0.81 19.57 8.77
N LYS A 103 -1.31 19.90 9.95
CA LYS A 103 -2.29 19.13 10.71
C LYS A 103 -3.42 20.06 11.07
N GLU A 104 -4.65 19.61 10.93
CA GLU A 104 -5.81 20.37 11.38
C GLU A 104 -6.88 19.45 11.94
N VAL A 105 -7.79 20.06 12.71
CA VAL A 105 -9.04 19.43 13.12
C VAL A 105 -10.16 20.25 12.50
N SER A 106 -10.98 19.61 11.68
CA SER A 106 -12.16 20.23 11.05
C SER A 106 -13.21 19.14 10.78
N ASP A 107 -14.49 19.51 10.81
CA ASP A 107 -15.62 18.58 10.65
C ASP A 107 -15.61 17.41 11.66
N ASN A 108 -15.09 17.62 12.87
CA ASN A 108 -14.86 16.59 13.89
C ASN A 108 -13.91 15.46 13.45
N ARG A 109 -12.98 15.77 12.55
CA ARG A 109 -11.97 14.84 12.03
C ARG A 109 -10.59 15.47 12.14
N GLU A 110 -9.61 14.66 12.50
CA GLU A 110 -8.20 15.01 12.39
C GLU A 110 -7.74 14.76 10.95
N LYS A 111 -6.97 15.71 10.41
CA LYS A 111 -6.48 15.69 9.04
C LYS A 111 -4.97 15.93 9.02
N LEU A 112 -4.22 15.08 8.31
CA LEU A 112 -2.80 15.30 7.99
C LEU A 112 -2.66 15.51 6.49
N LEU A 113 -2.10 16.65 6.08
CA LEU A 113 -1.89 16.97 4.68
C LEU A 113 -0.42 16.85 4.31
N PHE A 114 -0.14 16.04 3.30
CA PHE A 114 1.16 15.92 2.67
C PHE A 114 1.11 16.49 1.25
N ALA A 115 2.24 16.99 0.76
CA ALA A 115 2.38 17.38 -0.62
C ALA A 115 3.74 16.99 -1.19
N TYR A 116 3.75 16.73 -2.49
CA TYR A 116 4.95 16.53 -3.28
C TYR A 116 4.86 17.36 -4.56
N ASN A 117 5.72 18.36 -4.68
CA ASN A 117 5.87 19.15 -5.90
C ASN A 117 7.01 18.58 -6.75
N ARG A 118 6.67 17.94 -7.86
CA ARG A 118 7.60 17.34 -8.83
C ARG A 118 8.20 18.35 -9.81
N GLY A 119 7.81 19.63 -9.73
CA GLY A 119 8.22 20.67 -10.69
C GLY A 119 7.54 20.55 -12.06
N GLY A 120 6.50 19.71 -12.18
CA GLY A 120 5.72 19.53 -13.41
C GLY A 120 4.64 20.60 -13.61
N LYS A 121 4.07 20.66 -14.82
CA LYS A 121 3.00 21.62 -15.19
C LYS A 121 1.70 21.40 -14.42
N GLU A 122 1.46 20.18 -13.95
CA GLU A 122 0.27 19.78 -13.19
C GLU A 122 0.28 20.31 -11.75
N GLY A 123 1.42 20.83 -11.28
CA GLY A 123 1.59 21.31 -9.91
C GLY A 123 1.84 20.18 -8.89
N PRO A 124 1.73 20.48 -7.59
CA PRO A 124 1.94 19.51 -6.53
C PRO A 124 0.81 18.47 -6.44
N VAL A 125 1.19 17.24 -6.08
CA VAL A 125 0.24 16.20 -5.66
C VAL A 125 0.10 16.23 -4.15
N TYR A 126 -1.14 16.15 -3.68
CA TYR A 126 -1.47 16.13 -2.26
C TYR A 126 -1.98 14.75 -1.82
N VAL A 127 -1.66 14.38 -0.59
CA VAL A 127 -2.20 13.20 0.10
C VAL A 127 -2.72 13.65 1.45
N MET A 128 -4.00 13.40 1.72
CA MET A 128 -4.63 13.72 3.00
C MET A 128 -5.07 12.44 3.71
N PHE A 129 -4.61 12.25 4.94
CA PHE A 129 -5.11 11.22 5.84
C PHE A 129 -6.14 11.83 6.78
N MET A 130 -7.29 11.17 6.96
CA MET A 130 -8.39 11.68 7.77
C MET A 130 -9.05 10.59 8.62
N ALA A 131 -9.21 10.84 9.92
CA ALA A 131 -9.96 9.97 10.84
C ALA A 131 -10.59 10.79 11.97
N SER A 132 -11.39 10.16 12.83
CA SER A 132 -11.87 10.80 14.07
C SER A 132 -10.74 11.03 15.09
N ASP A 133 -9.73 10.17 15.08
CA ASP A 133 -8.54 10.21 15.95
C ASP A 133 -7.37 9.55 15.20
N LEU A 134 -6.32 10.32 14.93
CA LEU A 134 -5.09 9.86 14.28
C LEU A 134 -3.95 9.64 15.28
N SER A 135 -4.11 9.97 16.56
CA SER A 135 -3.04 9.95 17.57
C SER A 135 -2.28 8.60 17.63
N LYS A 136 -2.99 7.48 17.47
CA LYS A 136 -2.41 6.12 17.54
C LYS A 136 -1.56 5.75 16.31
N VAL A 137 -1.82 6.39 15.18
CA VAL A 137 -1.19 6.11 13.88
C VAL A 137 -0.30 7.25 13.38
N GLU A 138 -0.36 8.43 14.00
CA GLU A 138 0.34 9.63 13.52
C GLU A 138 1.85 9.43 13.34
N LYS A 139 2.51 8.75 14.30
CA LYS A 139 3.95 8.44 14.20
C LYS A 139 4.27 7.53 13.00
N ILE A 140 3.33 6.69 12.58
CA ILE A 140 3.46 5.87 11.37
C ILE A 140 3.23 6.76 10.15
N LEU A 141 2.15 7.54 10.15
CA LEU A 141 1.74 8.40 9.03
C LEU A 141 2.78 9.48 8.68
N THR A 142 3.56 9.91 9.66
CA THR A 142 4.61 10.93 9.51
C THR A 142 6.00 10.35 9.35
N LYS A 143 6.15 9.01 9.27
CA LYS A 143 7.45 8.36 9.06
C LYS A 143 8.04 8.77 7.72
N LYS A 144 9.34 9.09 7.70
CA LYS A 144 10.09 9.34 6.46
C LYS A 144 9.94 8.14 5.50
N ASN A 145 9.72 8.43 4.22
CA ASN A 145 9.51 7.46 3.15
C ASN A 145 8.25 6.57 3.31
N LEU A 146 7.29 6.96 4.18
CA LEU A 146 5.98 6.34 4.14
C LEU A 146 5.35 6.53 2.77
N LEU A 147 5.27 7.77 2.31
CA LEU A 147 4.75 8.15 0.99
C LEU A 147 5.92 8.42 0.05
N PHE A 148 5.81 7.92 -1.18
CA PHE A 148 6.76 8.17 -2.25
C PHE A 148 6.08 8.11 -3.61
N SER A 149 6.74 8.68 -4.61
CA SER A 149 6.28 8.63 -5.98
C SER A 149 6.68 7.31 -6.61
N CYS A 150 5.72 6.62 -7.23
CA CYS A 150 5.99 5.42 -8.02
C CYS A 150 5.92 5.64 -9.53
N ILE A 151 5.80 6.90 -9.96
CA ILE A 151 6.05 7.29 -11.34
C ILE A 151 7.50 6.90 -11.69
N GLY A 152 7.67 6.00 -12.67
CA GLY A 152 8.98 5.47 -13.09
C GLY A 152 9.35 4.11 -12.48
N LEU A 153 8.67 3.62 -11.44
CA LEU A 153 8.95 2.30 -10.85
C LEU A 153 8.36 1.13 -11.67
N LYS A 154 7.45 1.40 -12.62
CA LYS A 154 6.92 0.38 -13.57
C LYS A 154 8.01 -0.26 -14.44
N GLY A 155 9.23 0.28 -14.49
CA GLY A 155 10.39 -0.29 -15.22
C GLY A 155 11.40 -1.07 -14.37
N GLN A 156 11.26 -1.13 -13.04
CA GLN A 156 12.29 -1.72 -12.15
C GLN A 156 11.83 -2.96 -11.35
N GLY A 157 10.68 -3.56 -11.68
CA GLY A 157 10.23 -4.81 -11.05
C GLY A 157 9.78 -4.69 -9.58
N TYR A 158 9.63 -3.46 -9.06
CA TYR A 158 9.22 -3.19 -7.67
C TYR A 158 7.69 -3.20 -7.45
N LEU A 159 6.89 -3.33 -8.51
CA LEU A 159 5.44 -3.44 -8.44
C LEU A 159 5.05 -4.69 -9.24
N LYS A 160 4.58 -5.74 -8.55
CA LYS A 160 3.90 -6.87 -9.19
C LYS A 160 2.40 -6.66 -9.04
N ASN A 161 1.69 -6.80 -10.16
CA ASN A 161 0.23 -6.77 -10.30
C ASN A 161 -0.46 -7.71 -9.33
#